data_AF-A0A2E7MB88-F1
#
_entry.id   AF-A0A2E7MB88-F1
#
_cell.length_a   1.000
_cell.length_b   1.000
_cell.length_c   1.000
_cell.angle_alpha   90.00
_cell.angle_beta   90.00
_cell.angle_gamma   90.00
#
_symmetry.space_group_name_H-M   'P 1'
#
loop_
_entity.id
_entity.type
_entity.pdbx_description
1 polymer ?
#
loop_
_entity_poly.entity_id
_entity_poly.type
_entity_poly.pdbx_seq_one_letter_code
_entity_poly.pdbx_strand_id
1 'polypeptide(L)'
;MPSSVPTGKPSKSSSIRAKVVLGWLGLFYGVVAVGVLLVSFSFSPQAIEQGAPWGPLGLDAGSCIGCALCGLSRAFSLFSHGQFLTGWDMNALVAVAWPATWLVAVLGPFAFVRRHRSS
;
A
#
# COMPACT_ATOMS: atom_id res chain seq x y z
N MET A 1 -22.26 -35.50 -28.38
CA MET A 1 -22.56 -34.10 -28.76
C MET A 1 -21.48 -33.20 -28.15
N PRO A 2 -20.51 -32.69 -28.91
CA PRO A 2 -19.54 -31.73 -28.37
C PRO A 2 -20.21 -30.36 -28.19
N SER A 3 -20.19 -29.86 -26.96
CA SER A 3 -20.72 -28.56 -26.57
C SER A 3 -19.78 -27.46 -27.06
N SER A 4 -20.26 -26.60 -27.96
CA SER A 4 -19.54 -25.44 -28.48
C SER A 4 -19.47 -24.36 -27.41
N VAL A 5 -18.36 -24.31 -26.67
CA VAL A 5 -18.05 -23.20 -25.76
C VAL A 5 -17.77 -21.94 -26.61
N PRO A 6 -18.58 -20.87 -26.50
CA PRO A 6 -18.33 -19.67 -27.28
C PRO A 6 -17.12 -18.93 -26.73
N THR A 7 -16.02 -18.95 -27.49
CA THR A 7 -14.81 -18.14 -27.27
C THR A 7 -15.05 -16.69 -27.71
N GLY A 8 -15.97 -16.01 -27.01
CA GLY A 8 -16.27 -14.60 -27.26
C GLY A 8 -15.09 -13.72 -26.84
N LYS A 9 -14.37 -13.14 -27.81
CA LYS A 9 -13.39 -12.07 -27.54
C LYS A 9 -14.09 -10.92 -26.82
N PRO A 10 -13.49 -10.34 -25.75
CA PRO A 10 -14.13 -9.28 -24.98
C PRO A 10 -14.45 -8.07 -25.87
N SER A 11 -15.71 -7.61 -25.81
CA SER A 11 -16.20 -6.42 -26.51
C SER A 11 -15.35 -5.18 -26.19
N LYS A 12 -15.07 -4.35 -27.20
CA LYS A 12 -14.24 -3.13 -27.09
C LYS A 12 -14.64 -2.20 -25.93
N SER A 13 -15.94 -2.21 -25.55
CA SER A 13 -16.49 -1.47 -24.42
C SER A 13 -15.99 -1.96 -23.05
N SER A 14 -15.80 -3.28 -22.86
CA SER A 14 -15.29 -3.84 -21.60
C SER A 14 -13.82 -3.50 -21.37
N SER A 15 -13.03 -3.41 -22.45
CA SER A 15 -11.61 -3.04 -22.39
C SER A 15 -11.40 -1.59 -21.92
N ILE A 16 -12.26 -0.66 -22.34
CA ILE A 16 -12.16 0.76 -21.95
C ILE A 16 -12.51 0.92 -20.47
N ARG A 17 -13.62 0.32 -20.00
CA ARG A 17 -14.00 0.36 -18.58
C ARG A 17 -12.92 -0.23 -17.68
N ALA A 18 -12.33 -1.37 -18.06
CA ALA A 18 -11.26 -2.00 -17.30
C ALA A 18 -10.02 -1.10 -17.16
N LYS A 19 -9.62 -0.39 -18.23
CA LYS A 19 -8.48 0.54 -18.20
C LYS A 19 -8.73 1.74 -17.29
N VAL A 20 -9.95 2.29 -17.32
CA VAL A 20 -10.34 3.41 -16.45
C VAL A 20 -10.33 2.98 -14.99
N VAL A 21 -10.95 1.84 -14.66
CA VAL A 21 -10.96 1.30 -13.29
C VAL A 21 -9.53 1.06 -12.80
N LEU A 22 -8.68 0.44 -13.61
CA LEU A 22 -7.28 0.19 -13.25
C LEU A 22 -6.47 1.48 -13.06
N GLY A 23 -6.80 2.55 -13.79
CA GLY A 23 -6.20 3.88 -13.59
C GLY A 23 -6.56 4.45 -12.22
N TRP A 24 -7.86 4.48 -11.90
CA TRP A 24 -8.34 5.00 -10.61
C TRP A 24 -7.84 4.19 -9.42
N LEU A 25 -7.81 2.86 -9.53
CA LEU A 25 -7.23 2.01 -8.49
C LEU A 25 -5.75 2.34 -8.27
N GLY A 26 -4.96 2.49 -9.35
CA GLY A 26 -3.56 2.87 -9.25
C GLY A 26 -3.35 4.22 -8.55
N LEU A 27 -4.19 5.21 -8.87
CA LEU A 27 -4.16 6.52 -8.20
C LEU A 27 -4.51 6.39 -6.71
N PHE A 28 -5.61 5.70 -6.38
CA PHE A 28 -6.06 5.49 -5.01
C PHE A 28 -4.99 4.81 -4.16
N TYR A 29 -4.46 3.67 -4.62
CA TYR A 29 -3.38 2.97 -3.91
C TYR A 29 -2.11 3.80 -3.82
N GLY A 30 -1.79 4.61 -4.84
CA GLY A 30 -0.67 5.55 -4.78
C GLY A 30 -0.81 6.58 -3.66
N VAL A 31 -1.98 7.21 -3.54
CA VAL A 31 -2.27 8.18 -2.46
C VAL A 31 -2.23 7.52 -1.09
N VAL A 32 -2.80 6.32 -0.96
CA VAL A 32 -2.75 5.55 0.29
C VAL A 32 -1.30 5.22 0.65
N ALA A 33 -0.47 4.78 -0.30
CA ALA A 33 0.94 4.47 -0.07
C ALA A 33 1.74 5.69 0.39
N VAL A 34 1.48 6.87 -0.19
CA VAL A 34 2.08 8.14 0.29
C VAL A 34 1.65 8.42 1.73
N GLY A 35 0.38 8.25 2.06
CA GLY A 35 -0.11 8.40 3.44
C GLY A 35 0.59 7.45 4.42
N VAL A 36 0.75 6.17 4.04
CA VAL A 36 1.48 5.17 4.84
C VAL A 36 2.93 5.59 5.07
N LEU A 37 3.62 6.06 4.03
CA LEU A 37 5.00 6.56 4.16
C LEU A 37 5.06 7.79 5.08
N LEU A 38 4.16 8.76 4.90
CA LEU A 38 4.14 9.94 5.78
C LEU A 38 3.93 9.56 7.24
N VAL A 39 3.01 8.64 7.53
CA VAL A 39 2.81 8.12 8.89
C VAL A 39 4.07 7.42 9.40
N SER A 40 4.73 6.59 8.59
CA SER A 40 5.93 5.87 9.03
C SER A 40 7.12 6.77 9.34
N PHE A 41 7.26 7.90 8.63
CA PHE A 41 8.27 8.91 8.93
C PHE A 41 7.86 9.83 10.10
N SER A 42 6.56 10.07 10.31
CA SER A 42 6.08 10.99 11.34
C SER A 42 6.04 10.37 12.74
N PHE A 43 5.80 9.05 12.85
CA PHE A 43 5.69 8.37 14.12
C PHE A 43 6.87 7.43 14.36
N SER A 44 7.39 7.44 15.59
CA SER A 44 8.39 6.49 16.05
C SER A 44 7.75 5.11 16.27
N PRO A 45 8.53 4.02 16.25
CA PRO A 45 7.99 2.68 16.51
C PRO A 45 7.37 2.55 17.90
N GLN A 46 7.85 3.29 18.90
CA GLN A 46 7.26 3.35 20.25
C GLN A 46 5.93 4.09 20.24
N ALA A 47 5.81 5.19 19.48
CA ALA A 47 4.54 5.90 19.34
C ALA A 47 3.48 5.02 18.65
N ILE A 48 3.87 4.23 17.64
CA ILE A 48 2.99 3.27 16.98
C ILE A 48 2.51 2.19 17.96
N GLU A 49 3.39 1.67 18.81
CA GLU A 49 3.05 0.69 19.84
C GLU A 49 2.02 1.21 20.84
N GLN A 50 2.10 2.50 21.17
CA GLN A 50 1.14 3.20 22.04
C GLN A 50 -0.16 3.61 21.34
N GLY A 51 -0.33 3.29 20.06
CA GLY A 51 -1.51 3.67 19.31
C GLY A 51 -1.57 5.16 18.91
N ALA A 52 -0.47 5.91 19.01
CA ALA A 52 -0.43 7.34 18.71
C ALA A 52 -0.97 7.73 17.31
N PRO A 53 -0.79 6.95 16.23
CA PRO A 53 -1.37 7.28 14.92
C PRO A 53 -2.89 7.38 14.91
N TRP A 54 -3.58 6.77 15.88
CA TRP A 54 -5.03 6.76 16.01
C TRP A 54 -5.58 7.95 16.81
N GLY A 55 -4.73 8.58 17.64
CA GLY A 55 -5.08 9.73 18.46
C GLY A 55 -5.71 10.90 17.69
N PRO A 56 -5.17 11.32 16.53
CA PRO A 56 -5.78 12.37 15.70
C PRO A 56 -7.19 12.05 15.19
N LEU A 57 -7.57 10.77 15.18
CA LEU A 57 -8.91 10.31 14.77
C LEU A 57 -9.87 10.17 15.95
N GLY A 58 -9.43 10.50 17.17
CA GLY A 58 -10.22 10.31 18.40
C GLY A 58 -10.42 8.83 18.76
N LEU A 59 -9.60 7.94 18.20
CA LEU A 59 -9.67 6.50 18.43
C LEU A 59 -8.64 6.10 19.49
N ASP A 60 -9.12 5.57 20.61
CA ASP A 60 -8.27 4.92 21.61
C ASP A 60 -7.90 3.51 21.13
N ALA A 61 -6.83 3.43 20.35
CA ALA A 61 -6.19 2.16 20.07
C ALA A 61 -5.29 1.79 21.24
N GLY A 62 -5.69 0.80 22.03
CA GLY A 62 -4.85 0.25 23.10
C GLY A 62 -3.50 -0.27 22.57
N SER A 63 -2.56 -0.52 23.49
CA SER A 63 -1.22 -0.98 23.15
C SER A 63 -1.23 -2.27 22.31
N CYS A 64 -0.68 -2.23 21.10
CA CYS A 64 -0.62 -3.39 20.22
C CYS A 64 0.75 -4.09 20.29
N ILE A 65 0.87 -5.06 21.20
CA ILE A 65 2.18 -5.59 21.62
C ILE A 65 2.64 -6.82 20.81
N GLY A 66 1.80 -7.49 20.01
CA GLY A 66 2.20 -8.82 19.51
C GLY A 66 1.58 -9.39 18.23
N CYS A 67 0.75 -8.67 17.48
CA CYS A 67 0.26 -9.22 16.21
C CYS A 67 1.27 -8.96 15.07
N ALA A 68 1.30 -9.85 14.08
CA ALA A 68 2.23 -9.75 12.94
C ALA A 68 2.11 -8.41 12.21
N LEU A 69 0.91 -7.82 12.14
CA LEU A 69 0.65 -6.54 11.50
C LEU A 69 1.21 -5.35 12.30
N CYS A 70 1.11 -5.38 13.63
CA CYS A 70 1.70 -4.37 14.51
C CYS A 70 3.23 -4.46 14.50
N GLY A 71 3.78 -5.68 14.50
CA GLY A 71 5.21 -5.91 14.30
C GLY A 71 5.69 -5.38 12.94
N LEU A 72 4.93 -5.61 11.87
CA LEU A 72 5.24 -5.05 10.55
C LEU A 72 5.20 -3.53 10.55
N SER A 73 4.19 -2.91 11.16
CA SER A 73 4.03 -1.45 11.21
C SER A 73 5.18 -0.77 11.96
N ARG A 74 5.63 -1.39 13.07
CA ARG A 74 6.81 -0.94 13.84
C ARG A 74 8.09 -1.15 13.04
N ALA A 75 8.29 -2.31 12.42
CA ALA A 75 9.43 -2.59 11.55
C ALA A 75 9.49 -1.60 10.37
N PHE A 76 8.35 -1.27 9.78
CA PHE A 76 8.23 -0.32 8.67
C PHE A 76 8.62 1.10 9.09
N SER A 77 8.21 1.53 10.28
CA SER A 77 8.71 2.77 10.89
C SER A 77 10.21 2.71 11.15
N LEU A 78 10.73 1.62 11.73
CA LEU A 78 12.19 1.42 11.93
C LEU A 78 12.98 1.58 10.62
N PHE A 79 12.52 0.98 9.52
CA PHE A 79 13.11 1.17 8.19
C PHE A 79 13.08 2.62 7.73
N SER A 80 11.97 3.32 7.98
CA SER A 80 11.82 4.74 7.63
C SER A 80 12.77 5.64 8.42
N HIS A 81 13.10 5.26 9.67
CA HIS A 81 14.07 5.95 10.52
C HIS A 81 15.52 5.45 10.34
N GLY A 82 15.79 4.61 9.34
CA GLY A 82 17.13 4.12 9.00
C GLY A 82 17.65 2.96 9.89
N GLN A 83 16.82 2.40 10.77
CA GLN A 83 17.16 1.29 11.66
C GLN A 83 16.86 -0.06 11.00
N PHE A 84 17.54 -0.35 9.89
CA PHE A 84 17.21 -1.49 9.03
C PHE A 84 17.43 -2.85 9.69
N LEU A 85 18.53 -3.04 10.41
CA LEU A 85 18.81 -4.33 11.07
C LEU A 85 17.76 -4.65 12.14
N THR A 86 17.45 -3.67 13.01
CA THR A 86 16.43 -3.81 14.04
C THR A 86 15.04 -4.06 13.44
N GLY A 87 14.70 -3.39 12.33
CA GLY A 87 13.45 -3.64 11.63
C GLY A 87 13.38 -5.03 11.00
N TRP A 88 14.49 -5.53 10.46
CA TRP A 88 14.56 -6.86 9.86
C TRP A 88 14.36 -7.96 10.90
N ASP A 89 15.05 -7.83 12.04
CA ASP A 89 14.93 -8.77 13.16
C ASP A 89 13.51 -8.76 13.76
N MET A 90 12.83 -7.62 13.73
CA MET A 90 11.45 -7.49 14.19
C MET A 90 10.45 -8.14 13.23
N ASN A 91 10.57 -7.88 11.91
CA ASN A 91 9.72 -8.51 10.91
C ASN A 91 10.37 -8.46 9.52
N ALA A 92 10.92 -9.58 9.05
CA ALA A 92 11.60 -9.68 7.77
C ALA A 92 10.74 -9.28 6.56
N LEU A 93 9.40 -9.34 6.66
CA LEU A 93 8.51 -8.93 5.57
C LEU A 93 8.66 -7.43 5.24
N VAL A 94 9.16 -6.62 6.18
CA VAL A 94 9.41 -5.19 5.98
C VAL A 94 10.36 -4.94 4.82
N ALA A 95 11.32 -5.83 4.57
CA ALA A 95 12.30 -5.68 3.50
C ALA A 95 11.68 -5.72 2.11
N VAL A 96 10.50 -6.33 1.96
CA VAL A 96 9.71 -6.31 0.73
C VAL A 96 8.64 -5.23 0.79
N ALA A 97 7.93 -5.13 1.92
CA ALA A 97 6.80 -4.21 2.07
C ALA A 97 7.23 -2.73 1.94
N TRP A 98 8.36 -2.35 2.54
CA TRP A 98 8.86 -0.98 2.51
C TRP A 98 9.21 -0.49 1.09
N PRO A 99 10.07 -1.18 0.31
CA PRO A 99 10.34 -0.75 -1.06
C PRO A 99 9.12 -0.91 -1.98
N ALA A 100 8.27 -1.92 -1.76
CA ALA A 100 7.04 -2.06 -2.54
C ALA A 100 6.10 -0.86 -2.34
N THR A 101 6.01 -0.31 -1.12
CA THR A 101 5.18 0.86 -0.84
C THR A 101 5.71 2.11 -1.56
N TRP A 102 7.03 2.31 -1.59
CA TRP A 102 7.65 3.35 -2.42
C TRP A 102 7.33 3.20 -3.90
N LEU A 103 7.44 1.97 -4.44
CA LEU A 103 7.10 1.71 -5.84
C LEU A 103 5.63 2.02 -6.13
N VAL A 104 4.69 1.63 -5.25
CA VAL A 104 3.28 1.95 -5.43
C VAL A 104 3.02 3.46 -5.35
N ALA A 105 3.67 4.16 -4.41
CA ALA A 105 3.56 5.60 -4.25
C ALA A 105 4.04 6.37 -5.50
N VAL A 106 5.10 5.92 -6.16
CA VAL A 106 5.63 6.56 -7.38
C VAL A 106 4.90 6.10 -8.64
N LEU A 107 4.73 4.79 -8.82
CA LEU A 107 4.20 4.21 -10.07
C LEU A 107 2.69 4.38 -10.20
N GLY A 108 1.94 4.42 -9.09
CA GLY A 108 0.49 4.59 -9.11
C GLY A 108 0.05 5.88 -9.81
N PRO A 109 0.48 7.06 -9.32
CA PRO A 109 0.19 8.35 -9.97
C PRO A 109 0.78 8.43 -11.39
N PHE A 110 1.98 7.90 -11.62
CA PHE A 110 2.61 7.93 -12.94
C PHE A 110 1.83 7.11 -13.98
N ALA A 111 1.36 5.91 -13.62
CA ALA A 111 0.54 5.07 -14.49
C ALA A 111 -0.81 5.73 -14.80
N PHE A 112 -1.40 6.44 -13.84
CA PHE A 112 -2.61 7.23 -14.04
C PHE A 112 -2.39 8.37 -15.05
N VAL A 113 -1.38 9.22 -14.81
CA VAL A 113 -1.05 10.36 -15.68
C VAL A 113 -0.72 9.91 -17.11
N ARG A 114 0.10 8.87 -17.27
CA ARG A 114 0.46 8.34 -18.59
C ARG A 114 -0.76 7.84 -19.37
N ARG A 115 -1.69 7.13 -18.72
CA ARG A 115 -2.90 6.61 -19.38
C ARG A 115 -3.87 7.73 -19.79
N HIS A 116 -4.01 8.76 -18.96
CA HIS A 116 -4.87 9.91 -19.28
C HIS A 116 -4.28 10.88 -20.29
N ARG A 117 -2.95 10.92 -20.47
CA ARG A 117 -2.31 11.71 -21.56
C ARG A 117 -2.33 11.02 -22.92
N SER A 118 -2.48 9.71 -22.97
CA SER A 118 -2.48 8.91 -24.21
C SER A 118 -3.88 8.57 -24.73
N SER A 119 -4.94 9.06 -24.07
CA SER A 119 -6.35 8.89 -24.49
C SER A 119 -6.89 10.21 -25.01
#